data_AF-A0A395ILV1-F1
#
_entry.id   AF-A0A395ILV1-F1
#
_cell.length_a   1.000
_cell.length_b   1.000
_cell.length_c   1.000
_cell.angle_alpha   90.00
_cell.angle_beta   90.00
_cell.angle_gamma   90.00
#
_symmetry.space_group_name_H-M   'P 1'
#
loop_
_entity.id
_entity.type
_entity.pdbx_description
1 polymer ?
#
loop_
_entity_poly.entity_id
_entity_poly.type
_entity_poly.pdbx_seq_one_letter_code
_entity_poly.pdbx_strand_id
1 'polypeptide(L)'
;MVGSDLPHDPQKALEFKKRGNDHFQSGNYEVAEQLYSKAISLDPLNPILHTNHSKALLKTRSLPRSNHFLPIRHRRHFFLAY
;
A
#
# COMPACT_ATOMS: atom_id res chain seq x y z
N MET A 1 -27.08 -25.95 -17.35
CA MET A 1 -26.28 -25.68 -16.13
C MET A 1 -25.58 -24.35 -16.33
N VAL A 2 -26.16 -23.26 -15.84
CA VAL A 2 -25.51 -21.94 -15.82
C VAL A 2 -24.74 -21.88 -14.51
N GLY A 3 -23.42 -21.84 -14.61
CA GLY A 3 -22.50 -21.87 -13.49
C GLY A 3 -21.08 -21.77 -14.01
N SER A 4 -20.84 -20.69 -14.74
CA SER A 4 -19.54 -20.17 -15.14
C SER A 4 -18.45 -20.48 -14.11
N ASP A 5 -17.54 -21.37 -14.51
CA ASP A 5 -16.07 -21.31 -14.46
C ASP A 5 -15.40 -19.94 -14.21
N LEU A 6 -15.90 -19.17 -13.24
CA LEU A 6 -15.15 -18.07 -12.63
C LEU A 6 -13.89 -18.69 -12.02
N PRO A 7 -12.68 -18.31 -12.47
CA PRO A 7 -11.44 -18.88 -11.97
C PRO A 7 -11.17 -18.32 -10.57
N HIS A 8 -11.88 -18.88 -9.59
CA HIS A 8 -11.45 -18.84 -8.21
C HIS A 8 -10.24 -19.79 -8.13
N ASP A 9 -9.11 -19.31 -8.62
CA ASP A 9 -7.81 -19.95 -8.51
C ASP A 9 -7.14 -19.40 -7.26
N PRO A 10 -7.41 -19.97 -6.07
CA PRO A 10 -6.74 -19.55 -4.84
C PRO A 10 -5.22 -19.65 -4.99
N GLN A 11 -4.72 -20.52 -5.88
CA GLN A 11 -3.31 -20.61 -6.24
C GLN A 11 -2.78 -19.32 -6.88
N LYS A 12 -3.52 -18.72 -7.81
CA LYS A 12 -3.13 -17.48 -8.49
C LYS A 12 -3.19 -16.30 -7.52
N ALA A 13 -4.21 -16.25 -6.67
CA ALA A 13 -4.28 -15.27 -5.58
C ALA A 13 -3.10 -15.43 -4.59
N LEU A 14 -2.68 -16.66 -4.29
CA LEU A 14 -1.53 -16.95 -3.44
C LEU A 14 -0.19 -16.52 -4.08
N GLU A 15 -0.06 -16.68 -5.40
CA GLU A 15 1.07 -16.16 -6.18
C GLU A 15 1.17 -14.63 -6.10
N PHE A 16 0.06 -13.92 -6.36
CA PHE A 16 0.02 -12.45 -6.23
C PHE A 16 0.33 -12.01 -4.80
N LYS A 17 -0.15 -12.74 -3.79
CA LYS A 17 0.20 -12.50 -2.38
C LYS A 17 1.70 -12.65 -2.13
N LYS A 18 2.34 -13.71 -2.65
CA LYS A 18 3.79 -13.92 -2.51
C LYS A 18 4.58 -12.81 -3.19
N ARG A 19 4.22 -12.46 -4.43
CA ARG A 19 4.85 -11.33 -5.15
C ARG A 19 4.67 -10.00 -4.40
N GLY A 20 3.48 -9.74 -3.87
CA GLY A 20 3.23 -8.57 -3.04
C GLY A 20 4.10 -8.53 -1.78
N ASN A 21 4.37 -9.70 -1.17
CA ASN A 21 5.27 -9.79 -0.01
C ASN A 21 6.73 -9.48 -0.38
N ASP A 22 7.19 -9.99 -1.52
CA ASP A 22 8.53 -9.71 -2.06
C ASP A 22 8.74 -8.21 -2.32
N HIS A 23 7.76 -7.55 -2.96
CA HIS A 23 7.77 -6.10 -3.15
C HIS A 23 7.65 -5.33 -1.82
N PHE A 24 6.87 -5.84 -0.86
CA PHE A 24 6.76 -5.24 0.48
C PHE A 24 8.10 -5.30 1.22
N GLN A 25 8.83 -6.41 1.14
CA GLN A 25 10.18 -6.53 1.69
C GLN A 25 11.19 -5.64 0.96
N SER A 26 11.04 -5.49 -0.35
CA SER A 26 11.85 -4.58 -1.18
C SER A 26 11.60 -3.09 -0.90
N GLY A 27 10.61 -2.74 -0.06
CA GLY A 27 10.22 -1.36 0.23
C GLY A 27 9.30 -0.72 -0.81
N ASN A 28 8.87 -1.48 -1.82
CA ASN A 28 8.00 -1.02 -2.90
C ASN A 28 6.53 -1.25 -2.55
N TYR A 29 6.04 -0.51 -1.55
CA TYR A 29 4.69 -0.71 -1.02
C TYR A 29 3.57 -0.33 -2.00
N GLU A 30 3.81 0.61 -2.92
CA GLU A 30 2.84 1.02 -3.96
C GLU A 30 2.54 -0.13 -4.95
N VAL A 31 3.59 -0.83 -5.40
CA VAL A 31 3.45 -1.99 -6.30
C VAL A 31 2.81 -3.17 -5.56
N ALA A 32 3.17 -3.36 -4.28
CA ALA A 32 2.58 -4.40 -3.45
C ALA A 32 1.07 -4.21 -3.28
N GLU A 33 0.60 -2.98 -3.07
CA GLU A 33 -0.83 -2.66 -2.97
C GLU A 33 -1.60 -3.08 -4.24
N GLN A 34 -1.11 -2.69 -5.42
CA GLN A 34 -1.75 -3.05 -6.69
C GLN A 34 -1.82 -4.58 -6.90
N LEU A 35 -0.79 -5.31 -6.48
CA LEU A 35 -0.77 -6.77 -6.55
C LEU A 35 -1.78 -7.40 -5.59
N TYR A 36 -1.90 -6.88 -4.36
CA TYR A 36 -2.92 -7.34 -3.42
C TYR A 36 -4.34 -7.03 -3.88
N SER A 37 -4.57 -5.86 -4.49
CA SER A 37 -5.86 -5.51 -5.09
C SER A 37 -6.27 -6.50 -6.18
N LYS A 38 -5.35 -6.86 -7.08
CA LYS A 38 -5.57 -7.91 -8.10
C LYS A 38 -5.86 -9.28 -7.47
N ALA A 39 -5.18 -9.62 -6.37
CA ALA A 39 -5.43 -10.88 -5.65
C ALA A 39 -6.84 -10.90 -5.03
N ILE A 40 -7.29 -9.79 -4.44
CA ILE A 40 -8.64 -9.65 -3.85
C ILE A 40 -9.72 -9.73 -4.93
N SER A 41 -9.49 -9.20 -6.13
CA SER A 41 -10.44 -9.34 -7.24
C SER A 41 -10.60 -10.79 -7.74
N LEU A 42 -9.59 -11.64 -7.54
CA LEU A 42 -9.63 -13.06 -7.89
C LEU A 42 -10.24 -13.91 -6.76
N ASP A 43 -9.93 -13.56 -5.52
CA ASP A 43 -10.42 -14.23 -4.33
C ASP A 43 -10.83 -13.18 -3.29
N PRO A 44 -12.05 -12.64 -3.39
CA PRO A 44 -12.58 -11.68 -2.41
C PRO A 44 -13.01 -12.37 -1.11
N LEU A 45 -13.05 -13.70 -1.09
CA LEU A 45 -13.53 -14.48 0.05
C LEU A 45 -12.43 -14.76 1.08
N ASN A 46 -11.17 -14.59 0.69
CA ASN A 46 -10.03 -14.94 1.52
C ASN A 46 -9.61 -13.81 2.49
N PRO A 47 -9.84 -13.96 3.81
CA PRO A 47 -9.50 -12.92 4.80
C PRO A 47 -7.99 -12.69 4.94
N ILE A 48 -7.16 -13.66 4.52
CA ILE A 48 -5.70 -13.55 4.57
C ILE A 48 -5.20 -12.47 3.60
N LEU A 49 -5.84 -12.31 2.43
CA LEU A 49 -5.48 -11.30 1.45
C LEU A 49 -5.76 -9.89 1.98
N HIS A 50 -6.95 -9.68 2.55
CA HIS A 50 -7.31 -8.41 3.20
C HIS A 50 -6.39 -8.05 4.37
N THR A 51 -6.00 -9.03 5.18
CA THR A 51 -5.07 -8.82 6.29
C THR A 51 -3.70 -8.37 5.81
N ASN A 52 -3.15 -8.99 4.76
CA ASN A 52 -1.86 -8.62 4.19
C ASN A 52 -1.91 -7.28 3.43
N HIS A 53 -3.00 -7.01 2.71
CA HIS A 53 -3.24 -5.73 2.07
C HIS A 53 -3.29 -4.58 3.10
N SER A 54 -3.95 -4.80 4.23
CA SER A 54 -4.00 -3.81 5.32
C SER A 54 -2.62 -3.51 5.89
N LYS A 55 -1.76 -4.53 6.02
CA LYS A 55 -0.35 -4.34 6.42
C LYS A 55 0.43 -3.51 5.41
N ALA A 56 0.23 -3.76 4.11
CA ALA A 56 0.81 -2.96 3.02
C ALA A 56 0.43 -1.48 3.15
N LEU A 57 -0.88 -1.20 3.25
CA LEU A 57 -1.42 0.15 3.39
C LEU A 57 -0.90 0.88 4.63
N LEU A 58 -0.83 0.20 5.78
CA LEU A 58 -0.29 0.77 7.01
C LEU A 58 1.16 1.19 6.83
N LYS A 59 1.97 0.39 6.12
CA LYS A 59 3.37 0.70 5.88
C LYS A 59 3.55 1.84 4.89
N THR A 60 2.77 1.89 3.80
CA THR A 60 2.74 3.03 2.87
C THR A 60 2.35 4.32 3.58
N ARG A 61 1.30 4.29 4.41
CA ARG A 61 0.84 5.48 5.16
C ARG A 61 1.78 5.89 6.29
N SER A 62 2.47 4.92 6.89
CA SER A 62 3.46 5.17 7.95
C SER A 62 4.77 5.74 7.43
N LEU A 63 5.06 5.65 6.11
CA LEU A 63 6.15 6.42 5.55
C LEU A 63 5.71 7.89 5.59
N PRO A 64 6.31 8.74 6.45
CA PRO A 64 6.11 10.17 6.28
C PRO A 64 6.67 10.47 4.91
N ARG A 65 5.79 10.81 3.96
CA ARG A 65 6.18 11.34 2.65
C ARG A 65 7.20 12.43 2.94
N SER A 66 8.47 12.09 2.73
CA SER A 66 9.58 12.76 3.38
C SER A 66 9.47 14.26 3.15
N ASN A 67 9.46 15.01 4.26
CA ASN A 67 10.39 16.10 4.42
C ASN A 67 10.56 16.97 3.15
N HIS A 68 9.48 17.61 2.66
CA HIS A 68 9.64 18.89 1.97
C HIS A 68 9.93 19.95 3.05
N PHE A 69 11.12 19.78 3.61
CA PHE A 69 11.84 20.74 4.39
C PHE A 69 12.08 21.93 3.46
N LEU A 70 11.26 22.97 3.59
CA LEU A 70 11.72 24.32 3.35
C LEU A 70 12.12 24.91 4.71
N PRO A 71 13.38 24.71 5.15
CA PRO A 71 13.93 25.44 6.27
C PRO A 71 14.36 26.82 5.77
N ILE A 72 13.43 27.76 5.61
CA ILE A 72 13.86 29.17 5.52
C ILE A 72 14.07 29.67 6.94
N ARG A 73 15.29 29.40 7.42
CA ARG A 73 15.88 29.95 8.62
C ARG A 73 16.05 31.46 8.44
N HIS A 74 15.65 32.21 9.48
CA HIS A 74 16.15 33.53 9.90
C HIS A 74 15.65 34.87 9.32
N ARG A 75 15.23 35.69 10.30
CA ARG A 75 15.37 37.14 10.47
C ARG A 75 14.39 38.05 9.71
N ARG A 76 13.46 38.64 10.46
CA ARG A 76 13.70 39.99 11.03
C ARG A 76 12.73 40.32 12.17
N HIS A 77 13.31 40.65 13.32
CA HIS A 77 12.71 41.55 14.29
C HIS A 77 12.31 42.85 13.58
N PHE A 78 11.02 43.09 13.44
CA PHE A 78 10.34 44.37 13.22
C PHE A 78 8.89 44.02 13.59
N PHE A 79 8.37 44.39 14.75
CA PHE A 79 7.79 45.70 15.02
C PHE A 79 7.84 45.97 16.53
N LEU A 80 8.71 46.90 16.94
CA LEU A 80 8.40 47.77 18.06
C LEU A 80 7.48 48.84 17.49
N ALA A 81 6.18 48.76 17.81
CA ALA A 81 5.26 49.86 17.62
C ALA A 81 5.53 50.90 18.73
N TYR A 82 5.69 52.14 18.28
CA TYR A 82 5.88 53.36 19.06
C TYR A 82 4.69 53.63 19.97
#